data_AF-A0A2V8PV85-F1
#
_entry.id   AF-A0A2V8PV85-F1
#
_cell.length_a   1.000
_cell.length_b   1.000
_cell.length_c   1.000
_cell.angle_alpha   90.00
_cell.angle_beta   90.00
_cell.angle_gamma   90.00
#
_symmetry.space_group_name_H-M   'P 1'
#
loop_
_entity.id
_entity.type
_entity.pdbx_description
1 polymer ?
#
loop_
_entity_poly.entity_id
_entity_poly.type
_entity_poly.pdbx_seq_one_letter_code
_entity_poly.pdbx_strand_id
1 'polypeptide(L)'
;AAYGSASGASTLGGAHQLPVPIVRFNEFLPDTQQIGQGVVVNVGNWQQQLENNKQAFALDFVQRSRFTSAFATTLTPAQFVDQLFSNAGVTPTTGDRQAAINEFGSATNTSDVTLTSQEFNRAFVLMQFFGYLRRNPNDPQDTDYTGWEFWLNKLNQFNGNFVAAEMVKAFITSTEYRQRFGPP
;
A
#
# COMPACT_ATOMS: atom_id res chain seq x y z
N ALA A 1 -2.12 6.67 4.65
CA ALA A 1 -2.64 5.94 3.49
C ALA A 1 -3.69 6.74 2.76
N ALA A 2 -3.36 7.33 1.61
CA ALA A 2 -4.32 7.96 0.68
C ALA A 2 -5.52 7.06 0.32
N TYR A 3 -5.41 5.73 0.44
CA TYR A 3 -6.50 4.77 0.25
C TYR A 3 -7.35 4.50 1.52
N GLY A 4 -7.08 5.23 2.61
CA GLY A 4 -7.58 4.95 3.94
C GLY A 4 -6.59 4.10 4.74
N SER A 5 -6.41 4.46 6.02
CA SER A 5 -5.61 3.71 6.98
C SER A 5 -6.55 3.06 7.99
N ALA A 6 -6.29 1.81 8.38
CA ALA A 6 -6.89 1.28 9.60
C ALA A 6 -6.06 1.76 10.81
N SER A 7 -6.64 1.69 12.02
CA SER A 7 -5.87 1.84 13.25
C SER A 7 -5.32 0.46 13.65
N GLY A 8 -4.00 0.35 13.76
CA GLY A 8 -3.33 -0.81 14.32
C GLY A 8 -2.79 -0.49 15.72
N ALA A 9 -2.70 -1.50 16.57
CA ALA A 9 -1.93 -1.40 17.81
C ALA A 9 -0.46 -1.70 17.53
N SER A 10 0.45 -1.05 18.25
CA SER A 10 1.85 -1.41 18.34
C SER A 10 2.34 -1.23 19.77
N THR A 11 3.34 -2.01 20.15
CA THR A 11 4.05 -1.89 21.43
C THR A 11 5.49 -1.41 21.25
N LEU A 12 5.92 -1.10 20.02
CA LEU A 12 7.25 -0.58 19.74
C LEU A 12 7.49 0.74 20.46
N GLY A 13 8.46 0.79 21.37
CA GLY A 13 8.74 1.99 22.16
C GLY A 13 7.62 2.39 23.14
N GLY A 14 6.63 1.51 23.36
CA GLY A 14 5.46 1.76 24.21
C GLY A 14 4.15 1.45 23.47
N ALA A 15 3.08 1.16 24.22
CA ALA A 15 1.77 0.87 23.66
C ALA A 15 1.15 2.13 23.02
N HIS A 16 0.89 2.07 21.71
CA HIS A 16 0.30 3.17 20.96
C HIS A 16 -0.52 2.66 19.76
N GLN A 17 -1.25 3.57 19.13
CA GLN A 17 -1.98 3.32 17.89
C GLN A 17 -1.24 3.98 16.73
N LEU A 18 -1.22 3.32 15.58
CA LEU A 18 -0.64 3.86 14.36
C LEU A 18 -1.52 3.60 13.14
N PRO A 19 -1.46 4.47 12.11
CA PRO A 19 -2.11 4.20 10.83
C PRO A 19 -1.43 3.01 10.15
N VAL A 20 -2.20 1.98 9.83
CA VAL A 20 -1.72 0.76 9.12
C VAL A 20 -2.42 0.59 7.77
N PRO A 21 -1.78 -0.09 6.80
CA PRO A 21 -2.41 -0.39 5.52
C PRO A 21 -3.71 -1.18 5.72
N ILE A 22 -4.76 -0.77 5.02
CA ILE A 22 -6.08 -1.43 5.12
C ILE A 22 -6.19 -2.68 4.25
N VAL A 23 -5.33 -2.80 3.22
CA VAL A 23 -5.31 -3.94 2.30
C VAL A 23 -4.87 -5.20 3.05
N ARG A 24 -5.66 -6.25 2.90
CA ARG A 24 -5.40 -7.56 3.51
C ARG A 24 -4.89 -8.58 2.49
N PHE A 25 -4.16 -9.58 2.96
CA PHE A 25 -3.57 -10.63 2.12
C PHE A 25 -4.61 -11.38 1.28
N ASN A 26 -5.78 -11.66 1.86
CA ASN A 26 -6.89 -12.35 1.19
C ASN A 26 -7.57 -11.50 0.11
N GLU A 27 -7.45 -10.17 0.15
CA GLU A 27 -7.90 -9.27 -0.91
C GLU A 27 -6.82 -9.11 -1.99
N PHE A 28 -5.55 -9.09 -1.60
CA PHE A 28 -4.44 -8.86 -2.51
C PHE A 28 -4.27 -9.97 -3.57
N LEU A 29 -4.47 -11.24 -3.19
CA LEU A 29 -4.35 -12.37 -4.11
C LEU A 29 -5.36 -12.36 -5.27
N PRO A 30 -6.69 -12.25 -5.01
CA PRO A 30 -7.67 -12.17 -6.10
C PRO A 30 -7.47 -10.91 -6.95
N ASP A 31 -7.09 -9.77 -6.36
CA ASP A 31 -6.78 -8.53 -7.10
C ASP A 31 -5.64 -8.74 -8.10
N THR A 32 -4.59 -9.45 -7.69
CA THR A 32 -3.46 -9.79 -8.58
C THR A 32 -3.87 -10.76 -9.69
N GLN A 33 -4.74 -11.72 -9.38
CA GLN A 33 -5.25 -12.67 -10.38
C GLN A 33 -6.13 -11.97 -11.42
N GLN A 34 -6.97 -11.01 -11.01
CA GLN A 34 -7.81 -10.20 -11.90
C GLN A 34 -6.94 -9.43 -12.90
N ILE A 35 -5.88 -8.78 -12.44
CA ILE A 35 -4.97 -8.02 -13.31
C ILE A 35 -4.25 -8.97 -14.30
N GLY A 36 -3.81 -10.14 -13.85
CA GLY A 36 -3.10 -11.12 -14.69
C GLY A 36 -3.99 -12.02 -15.54
N GLN A 37 -5.32 -11.91 -15.45
CA GLN A 37 -6.24 -12.87 -16.03
C GLN A 37 -6.09 -12.97 -17.55
N GLY A 38 -5.74 -14.17 -18.03
CA GLY A 38 -5.57 -14.45 -19.46
C GLY A 38 -4.33 -13.82 -20.10
N VAL A 39 -3.47 -13.14 -19.33
CA VAL A 39 -2.24 -12.53 -19.85
C VAL A 39 -1.13 -13.57 -19.91
N VAL A 40 -0.60 -13.80 -21.12
CA VAL A 40 0.64 -14.57 -21.34
C VAL A 40 1.64 -13.67 -22.05
N VAL A 41 2.75 -13.36 -21.37
CA VAL A 41 3.76 -12.43 -21.88
C VAL A 41 4.34 -12.94 -23.21
N ASN A 42 4.49 -12.04 -24.17
CA ASN A 42 4.97 -12.28 -25.53
C ASN A 42 4.05 -13.17 -26.40
N VAL A 43 2.78 -13.31 -26.03
CA VAL A 43 1.78 -14.05 -26.83
C VAL A 43 0.64 -13.12 -27.24
N GLY A 44 0.30 -13.10 -28.54
CA GLY A 44 -0.83 -12.30 -29.05
C GLY A 44 -0.73 -10.82 -28.69
N ASN A 45 -1.85 -10.23 -28.26
CA ASN A 45 -1.97 -8.82 -27.86
C ASN A 45 -1.90 -8.63 -26.33
N TRP A 46 -1.08 -9.42 -25.64
CA TRP A 46 -1.03 -9.47 -24.17
C TRP A 46 -0.85 -8.10 -23.49
N GLN A 47 -0.17 -7.13 -24.10
CA GLN A 47 -0.05 -5.78 -23.52
C GLN A 47 -1.40 -5.08 -23.44
N GLN A 48 -2.22 -5.16 -24.51
CA GLN A 48 -3.55 -4.57 -24.52
C GLN A 48 -4.48 -5.28 -23.53
N GLN A 49 -4.37 -6.61 -23.43
CA GLN A 49 -5.16 -7.38 -22.47
C GLN A 49 -4.80 -7.00 -21.04
N LEU A 50 -3.50 -6.88 -20.72
CA LEU A 50 -3.05 -6.40 -19.42
C LEU A 50 -3.57 -4.99 -19.13
N GLU A 51 -3.54 -4.09 -20.10
CA GLU A 51 -4.05 -2.74 -19.93
C GLU A 51 -5.57 -2.70 -19.67
N ASN A 52 -6.34 -3.49 -20.41
CA ASN A 52 -7.79 -3.63 -20.18
C ASN A 52 -8.07 -4.19 -18.76
N ASN A 53 -7.31 -5.19 -18.33
CA ASN A 53 -7.46 -5.77 -16.98
C ASN A 53 -7.16 -4.74 -15.88
N LYS A 54 -6.13 -3.88 -16.07
CA LYS A 54 -5.81 -2.79 -15.13
C LYS A 54 -6.93 -1.77 -15.04
N GLN A 55 -7.52 -1.37 -16.17
CA GLN A 55 -8.63 -0.42 -16.19
C GLN A 55 -9.87 -0.98 -15.50
N ALA A 56 -10.22 -2.24 -15.79
CA ALA A 56 -11.33 -2.92 -15.13
C ALA A 56 -11.10 -3.01 -13.61
N PHE A 57 -9.90 -3.42 -13.19
CA PHE A 57 -9.54 -3.44 -11.78
C PHE A 57 -9.66 -2.05 -11.14
N ALA A 58 -9.17 -0.98 -11.78
CA ALA A 58 -9.25 0.38 -11.26
C ALA A 58 -10.72 0.83 -11.07
N LEU A 59 -11.60 0.52 -12.03
CA LEU A 59 -13.04 0.81 -11.94
C LEU A 59 -13.70 0.06 -10.79
N ASP A 60 -13.45 -1.25 -10.67
CA ASP A 60 -13.99 -2.06 -9.57
C ASP A 60 -13.47 -1.56 -8.20
N PHE A 61 -12.20 -1.18 -8.16
CA PHE A 61 -11.51 -0.75 -6.95
C PHE A 61 -12.08 0.54 -6.37
N VAL A 62 -12.43 1.52 -7.21
CA VAL A 62 -13.08 2.78 -6.78
C VAL A 62 -14.55 2.59 -6.41
N GLN A 63 -15.18 1.49 -6.84
CA GLN A 63 -16.55 1.15 -6.47
C GLN A 63 -16.65 0.34 -5.16
N ARG A 64 -15.52 -0.12 -4.60
CA ARG A 64 -15.55 -0.85 -3.32
C ARG A 64 -16.12 0.04 -2.23
N SER A 65 -16.95 -0.55 -1.37
CA SER A 65 -17.57 0.13 -0.22
C SER A 65 -16.56 0.94 0.59
N ARG A 66 -15.37 0.37 0.84
CA ARG A 66 -14.26 1.04 1.54
C ARG A 66 -13.82 2.34 0.86
N PHE A 67 -13.74 2.37 -0.48
CA PHE A 67 -13.37 3.57 -1.23
C PHE A 67 -14.48 4.60 -1.19
N THR A 68 -15.73 4.18 -1.47
CA THR A 68 -16.87 5.09 -1.48
C THR A 68 -17.23 5.64 -0.09
N SER A 69 -16.90 4.91 0.98
CA SER A 69 -17.05 5.38 2.37
C SER A 69 -15.94 6.36 2.77
N ALA A 70 -14.71 6.15 2.31
CA ALA A 70 -13.59 7.07 2.58
C ALA A 70 -13.65 8.32 1.70
N PHE A 71 -14.18 8.20 0.49
CA PHE A 71 -14.29 9.24 -0.52
C PHE A 71 -15.71 9.29 -1.06
N ALA A 72 -16.58 10.01 -0.36
CA ALA A 72 -17.95 10.19 -0.80
C ALA A 72 -17.97 10.89 -2.17
N THR A 73 -18.84 10.43 -3.08
CA THR A 73 -19.00 11.02 -4.41
C THR A 73 -19.54 12.45 -4.38
N THR A 74 -19.96 12.93 -3.20
CA THR A 74 -20.43 14.29 -2.94
C THR A 74 -19.31 15.28 -2.60
N LEU A 75 -18.06 14.80 -2.43
CA LEU A 75 -16.93 15.68 -2.12
C LEU A 75 -16.59 16.56 -3.33
N THR A 76 -16.34 17.85 -3.07
CA THR A 76 -15.73 18.73 -4.07
C THR A 76 -14.26 18.33 -4.31
N PRO A 77 -13.64 18.69 -5.45
CA PRO A 77 -12.23 18.40 -5.71
C PRO A 77 -11.29 18.83 -4.57
N ALA A 78 -11.52 20.02 -3.99
CA ALA A 78 -10.74 20.50 -2.86
C ALA A 78 -10.90 19.63 -1.61
N GLN A 79 -12.13 19.21 -1.29
CA GLN A 79 -12.40 18.33 -0.16
C GLN A 79 -11.84 16.92 -0.38
N PHE A 80 -11.85 16.43 -1.61
CA PHE A 80 -11.22 15.15 -1.96
C PHE A 80 -9.71 15.20 -1.71
N VAL A 81 -9.03 16.25 -2.19
CA VAL A 81 -7.59 16.46 -1.96
C VAL A 81 -7.27 16.58 -0.47
N ASP A 82 -8.07 17.36 0.27
CA ASP A 82 -7.91 17.49 1.73
C ASP A 82 -8.09 16.16 2.44
N GLN A 83 -9.09 15.37 2.06
CA GLN A 83 -9.33 14.04 2.62
C GLN A 83 -8.17 13.09 2.31
N LEU A 84 -7.58 13.19 1.12
CA LEU A 84 -6.45 12.38 0.70
C LEU A 84 -5.19 12.68 1.52
N PHE A 85 -4.87 13.95 1.74
CA PHE A 85 -3.77 14.36 2.63
C PHE A 85 -4.05 13.99 4.10
N SER A 86 -5.28 14.19 4.57
CA SER A 86 -5.71 13.78 5.92
C SER A 86 -5.53 12.27 6.13
N ASN A 87 -5.99 11.45 5.19
CA ASN A 87 -5.83 10.00 5.23
C ASN A 87 -4.36 9.56 5.14
N ALA A 88 -3.52 10.35 4.45
CA ALA A 88 -2.08 10.16 4.37
C ALA A 88 -1.35 10.53 5.67
N GLY A 89 -1.95 11.33 6.55
CA GLY A 89 -1.29 11.89 7.73
C GLY A 89 -0.22 12.93 7.36
N VAL A 90 -0.32 13.50 6.16
CA VAL A 90 0.61 14.52 5.65
C VAL A 90 -0.08 15.87 5.73
N THR A 91 0.59 16.85 6.33
CA THR A 91 0.16 18.25 6.24
C THR A 91 0.77 18.87 4.99
N PRO A 92 0.00 19.12 3.92
CA PRO A 92 0.55 19.66 2.68
C PRO A 92 0.94 21.12 2.86
N THR A 93 1.91 21.58 2.07
CA THR A 93 2.11 23.02 1.90
C THR A 93 0.97 23.61 1.07
N THR A 94 0.77 24.93 1.14
CA THR A 94 -0.22 25.62 0.28
C THR A 94 0.03 25.36 -1.21
N GLY A 95 1.30 25.24 -1.61
CA GLY A 95 1.69 24.94 -2.98
C GLY A 95 1.31 23.53 -3.41
N ASP A 96 1.64 22.52 -2.60
CA ASP A 96 1.33 21.11 -2.90
C ASP A 96 -0.17 20.87 -2.94
N ARG A 97 -0.91 21.47 -2.00
CA ARG A 97 -2.37 21.40 -1.98
C ARG A 97 -2.98 22.01 -3.25
N GLN A 98 -2.51 23.17 -3.68
CA GLN A 98 -3.05 23.83 -4.88
C GLN A 98 -2.69 23.06 -6.15
N ALA A 99 -1.48 22.49 -6.24
CA ALA A 99 -1.09 21.61 -7.33
C ALA A 99 -2.01 20.39 -7.42
N ALA A 100 -2.26 19.71 -6.30
CA ALA A 100 -3.16 18.55 -6.24
C ALA A 100 -4.63 18.90 -6.60
N ILE A 101 -5.12 20.09 -6.23
CA ILE A 101 -6.46 20.57 -6.63
C ILE A 101 -6.52 20.83 -8.13
N ASN A 102 -5.51 21.49 -8.68
CA ASN A 102 -5.43 21.77 -10.12
C ASN A 102 -5.32 20.46 -10.94
N GLU A 103 -4.65 19.45 -10.36
CA GLU A 103 -4.53 18.11 -10.94
C GLU A 103 -5.90 17.48 -11.17
N PHE A 104 -6.76 17.52 -10.14
CA PHE A 104 -8.12 17.01 -10.21
C PHE A 104 -9.01 17.77 -11.21
N GLY A 105 -8.64 19.01 -11.55
CA GLY A 105 -9.38 19.87 -12.48
C GLY A 105 -8.93 19.78 -13.94
N SER A 106 -7.72 19.29 -14.24
CA SER A 106 -7.20 19.36 -15.63
C SER A 106 -5.89 18.64 -15.97
N ALA A 107 -5.16 18.02 -15.04
CA ALA A 107 -3.82 17.51 -15.36
C ALA A 107 -3.71 15.97 -15.43
N THR A 108 -2.67 15.54 -16.13
CA THR A 108 -2.39 14.17 -16.60
C THR A 108 -1.35 13.42 -15.75
N ASN A 109 -0.89 13.94 -14.60
CA ASN A 109 0.08 13.26 -13.74
C ASN A 109 -0.05 13.51 -12.22
N THR A 110 -0.12 12.44 -11.43
CA THR A 110 -0.32 12.46 -9.96
C THR A 110 0.98 12.46 -9.15
N SER A 111 2.00 13.22 -9.57
CA SER A 111 3.37 13.07 -9.02
C SER A 111 3.64 13.94 -7.77
N ASP A 112 2.90 13.78 -6.68
CA ASP A 112 3.34 14.34 -5.39
C ASP A 112 4.41 13.41 -4.77
N VAL A 113 5.67 13.84 -4.85
CA VAL A 113 6.85 13.03 -4.49
C VAL A 113 6.85 12.60 -3.03
N THR A 114 6.32 13.43 -2.12
CA THR A 114 6.34 13.15 -0.68
C THR A 114 5.28 12.13 -0.31
N LEU A 115 4.05 12.33 -0.79
CA LEU A 115 2.96 11.38 -0.62
C LEU A 115 3.30 10.02 -1.26
N THR A 116 3.81 10.05 -2.49
CA THR A 116 4.17 8.84 -3.25
C THR A 116 5.22 8.01 -2.51
N SER A 117 6.26 8.67 -1.97
CA SER A 117 7.35 7.97 -1.27
C SER A 117 6.90 7.33 0.06
N GLN A 118 6.09 8.04 0.85
CA GLN A 118 5.61 7.52 2.14
C GLN A 118 4.64 6.35 1.95
N GLU A 119 3.72 6.46 1.00
CA GLU A 119 2.77 5.38 0.71
C GLU A 119 3.47 4.18 0.07
N PHE A 120 4.47 4.41 -0.78
CA PHE A 120 5.28 3.35 -1.35
C PHE A 120 6.00 2.55 -0.26
N ASN A 121 6.68 3.21 0.69
CA ASN A 121 7.40 2.51 1.77
C ASN A 121 6.46 1.65 2.63
N ARG A 122 5.29 2.17 2.97
CA ARG A 122 4.26 1.44 3.73
C ARG A 122 3.76 0.21 2.98
N ALA A 123 3.45 0.38 1.69
CA ALA A 123 3.01 -0.72 0.82
C ALA A 123 4.13 -1.74 0.59
N PHE A 124 5.37 -1.29 0.41
CA PHE A 124 6.53 -2.15 0.21
C PHE A 124 6.76 -3.08 1.40
N VAL A 125 6.65 -2.55 2.63
CA VAL A 125 6.72 -3.35 3.86
C VAL A 125 5.62 -4.41 3.89
N LEU A 126 4.37 -4.02 3.58
CA LEU A 126 3.24 -4.93 3.54
C LEU A 126 3.46 -6.08 2.52
N MET A 127 4.02 -5.77 1.35
CA MET A 127 4.31 -6.77 0.32
C MET A 127 5.35 -7.79 0.75
N GLN A 128 6.26 -7.46 1.68
CA GLN A 128 7.18 -8.47 2.23
C GLN A 128 6.42 -9.52 3.06
N PHE A 129 5.43 -9.11 3.86
CA PHE A 129 4.57 -10.04 4.60
C PHE A 129 3.73 -10.90 3.65
N PHE A 130 3.15 -10.31 2.61
CA PHE A 130 2.32 -11.04 1.65
C PHE A 130 3.14 -12.02 0.80
N GLY A 131 4.28 -11.58 0.27
CA GLY A 131 5.10 -12.37 -0.64
C GLY A 131 5.85 -13.50 0.07
N TYR A 132 6.52 -13.19 1.19
CA TYR A 132 7.36 -14.16 1.88
C TYR A 132 6.59 -14.95 2.94
N LEU A 133 5.80 -14.28 3.78
CA LEU A 133 5.15 -14.92 4.93
C LEU A 133 3.73 -15.42 4.62
N ARG A 134 3.12 -14.97 3.51
CA ARG A 134 1.78 -15.34 3.07
C ARG A 134 0.70 -15.05 4.13
N ARG A 135 0.82 -13.93 4.85
CA ARG A 135 -0.09 -13.53 5.94
C ARG A 135 -0.17 -12.01 6.09
N ASN A 136 -1.16 -11.52 6.83
CA ASN A 136 -1.18 -10.14 7.30
C ASN A 136 -0.14 -9.92 8.41
N PRO A 137 0.32 -8.68 8.64
CA PRO A 137 1.28 -8.40 9.71
C PRO A 137 0.78 -8.69 11.13
N ASN A 138 -0.55 -8.70 11.33
CA ASN A 138 -1.21 -8.95 12.62
C ASN A 138 -2.08 -10.24 12.59
N ASP A 139 -1.79 -11.18 11.68
CA ASP A 139 -2.39 -12.51 11.71
C ASP A 139 -1.89 -13.29 12.95
N PRO A 140 -2.60 -14.33 13.45
CA PRO A 140 -2.53 -14.82 14.84
C PRO A 140 -1.16 -15.17 15.42
N GLN A 141 -0.12 -15.31 14.59
CA GLN A 141 1.27 -15.41 15.06
C GLN A 141 1.75 -14.11 15.74
N ASP A 142 1.21 -12.96 15.33
CA ASP A 142 1.46 -11.62 15.87
C ASP A 142 0.11 -10.99 16.27
N THR A 143 -0.01 -10.52 17.52
CA THR A 143 -1.28 -9.92 18.01
C THR A 143 -1.41 -8.43 17.68
N ASP A 144 -0.39 -7.82 17.07
CA ASP A 144 -0.31 -6.38 16.80
C ASP A 144 0.52 -6.08 15.54
N TYR A 145 0.79 -4.79 15.26
CA TYR A 145 1.57 -4.32 14.10
C TYR A 145 3.01 -3.94 14.46
N THR A 146 3.53 -4.36 15.62
CA THR A 146 4.87 -3.99 16.09
C THR A 146 5.96 -4.37 15.08
N GLY A 147 5.87 -5.57 14.50
CA GLY A 147 6.82 -6.02 13.48
C GLY A 147 6.73 -5.19 12.18
N TRP A 148 5.53 -4.81 11.77
CA TRP A 148 5.33 -3.96 10.60
C TRP A 148 5.88 -2.55 10.82
N GLU A 149 5.60 -1.95 11.97
CA GLU A 149 6.12 -0.63 12.34
C GLU A 149 7.64 -0.63 12.40
N PHE A 150 8.24 -1.65 13.02
CA PHE A 150 9.70 -1.78 13.09
C PHE A 150 10.33 -1.71 11.70
N TRP A 151 9.82 -2.49 10.75
CA TRP A 151 10.35 -2.52 9.39
C TRP A 151 10.08 -1.23 8.62
N LEU A 152 8.92 -0.62 8.82
CA LEU A 152 8.62 0.70 8.23
C LEU A 152 9.60 1.75 8.74
N ASN A 153 9.83 1.82 10.05
CA ASN A 153 10.77 2.76 10.66
C ASN A 153 12.18 2.54 10.15
N LYS A 154 12.63 1.27 10.05
CA LYS A 154 13.93 0.93 9.49
C LYS A 154 14.05 1.37 8.03
N LEU A 155 13.05 1.06 7.19
CA LEU A 155 13.06 1.46 5.78
C LEU A 155 13.12 2.99 5.61
N ASN A 156 12.36 3.72 6.43
CA ASN A 156 12.38 5.18 6.44
C ASN A 156 13.74 5.75 6.89
N GLN A 157 14.40 5.15 7.89
CA GLN A 157 15.76 5.54 8.31
C GLN A 157 16.80 5.41 7.20
N PHE A 158 16.61 4.45 6.29
CA PHE A 158 17.45 4.25 5.12
C PHE A 158 16.90 4.96 3.87
N ASN A 159 16.03 5.96 4.03
CA ASN A 159 15.45 6.75 2.93
C ASN A 159 14.76 5.88 1.85
N GLY A 160 14.09 4.80 2.24
CA GLY A 160 13.44 3.88 1.30
C GLY A 160 14.38 2.85 0.66
N ASN A 161 15.67 2.86 1.00
CA ASN A 161 16.62 1.87 0.48
C ASN A 161 16.48 0.53 1.21
N PHE A 162 15.70 -0.38 0.63
CA PHE A 162 15.43 -1.70 1.19
C PHE A 162 16.67 -2.61 1.28
N VAL A 163 17.70 -2.36 0.46
CA VAL A 163 18.97 -3.10 0.50
C VAL A 163 19.76 -2.69 1.73
N ALA A 164 19.92 -1.38 1.95
CA ALA A 164 20.59 -0.85 3.14
C ALA A 164 19.82 -1.19 4.43
N ALA A 165 18.49 -1.25 4.36
CA ALA A 165 17.65 -1.70 5.47
C ALA A 165 17.74 -3.22 5.74
N GLU A 166 18.46 -3.99 4.91
CA GLU A 166 18.55 -5.46 4.93
C GLU A 166 17.18 -6.15 5.00
N MET A 167 16.15 -5.50 4.48
CA MET A 167 14.76 -5.87 4.77
C MET A 167 14.39 -7.21 4.12
N VAL A 168 14.58 -7.31 2.81
CA VAL A 168 14.27 -8.53 2.05
C VAL A 168 15.08 -9.73 2.60
N LYS A 169 16.35 -9.50 2.92
CA LYS A 169 17.23 -10.51 3.51
C LYS A 169 16.66 -11.04 4.83
N ALA A 170 16.21 -10.15 5.72
CA ALA A 170 15.66 -10.56 7.01
C ALA A 170 14.38 -11.39 6.89
N PHE A 171 13.49 -11.07 5.94
CA PHE A 171 12.28 -11.88 5.67
C PHE A 171 12.63 -13.28 5.15
N ILE A 172 13.58 -13.39 4.21
CA ILE A 172 14.03 -14.69 3.67
C ILE A 172 14.78 -15.52 4.72
N THR A 173 15.57 -14.90 5.59
CA THR A 173 16.30 -15.62 6.64
C THR A 173 15.45 -15.89 7.89
N SER A 174 14.24 -15.34 7.95
CA SER A 174 13.35 -15.53 9.11
C SER A 174 13.06 -17.01 9.33
N THR A 175 12.96 -17.39 10.61
CA THR A 175 12.59 -18.75 10.99
C THR A 175 11.25 -19.15 10.39
N GLU A 176 10.28 -18.24 10.33
CA GLU A 176 8.97 -18.47 9.73
C GLU A 176 9.06 -18.82 8.24
N TYR A 177 9.82 -18.05 7.46
CA TYR A 177 10.00 -18.35 6.03
C TYR A 177 10.72 -19.70 5.82
N ARG A 178 11.79 -19.96 6.59
CA ARG A 178 12.56 -21.21 6.49
C ARG A 178 11.77 -22.44 6.93
N GLN A 179 10.94 -22.35 7.96
CA GLN A 179 10.08 -23.45 8.37
C GLN A 179 8.98 -23.77 7.34
N ARG A 180 8.57 -22.78 6.54
CA ARG A 180 7.58 -22.97 5.47
C ARG A 180 8.17 -23.44 4.15
N PHE A 181 9.36 -22.97 3.78
CA PHE A 181 9.92 -23.15 2.42
C PHE A 181 11.40 -23.53 2.37
N GLY A 182 12.08 -23.64 3.51
CA GLY A 182 13.48 -24.09 3.58
C GLY A 182 13.61 -25.61 3.48
N PRO A 183 14.80 -26.13 3.14
CA PRO A 183 15.07 -27.57 3.22
C PRO A 183 14.90 -28.07 4.67
N PRO A 184 14.38 -29.30 4.87
CA PRO A 184 14.24 -29.90 6.20
C PRO A 184 15.58 -30.09 6.92
#